data_AF-A0A970GNH0-F1
#
_entry.id   AF-A0A970GNH0-F1
#
_cell.length_a   1.000
_cell.length_b   1.000
_cell.length_c   1.000
_cell.angle_alpha   90.00
_cell.angle_beta   90.00
_cell.angle_gamma   90.00
#
_symmetry.space_group_name_H-M   'P 1'
#
loop_
_entity.id
_entity.type
_entity.pdbx_description
1 polymer ?
#
loop_
_entity_poly.entity_id
_entity_poly.type
_entity_poly.pdbx_seq_one_letter_code
_entity_poly.pdbx_strand_id
1 'polypeptide(L)'
;RFFEYRFPKPDTKNTIESISIIAEMCSEAPNYREDWKSDICLWLNGVECGTWRCPGDFGDRRGRLTPNWWKTGNTQYGLLTKWTINNNGCYINNIMISDTNLRDIKMDNKTYLSVRFGNKEDAEYIGGLNIFGRAFGDYEQDIVMIIEYK
;
A
#
# COMPACT_ATOMS: atom_id res chain seq x y z
N ARG A 1 -13.39 0.82 -5.24
CA ARG A 1 -12.41 0.94 -6.37
C ARG A 1 -11.08 0.40 -5.88
N PHE A 2 -10.30 -0.27 -6.74
CA PHE A 2 -9.01 -0.82 -6.36
C PHE A 2 -7.97 -0.66 -7.47
N PHE A 3 -6.71 -0.74 -7.08
CA PHE A 3 -5.55 -0.86 -7.95
C PHE A 3 -4.87 -2.21 -7.65
N GLU A 4 -4.41 -2.92 -8.68
CA GLU A 4 -3.72 -4.20 -8.54
C GLU A 4 -2.42 -4.20 -9.35
N TYR A 5 -1.32 -4.56 -8.68
CA TYR A 5 0.01 -4.68 -9.26
C TYR A 5 0.53 -6.10 -9.07
N ARG A 6 1.29 -6.60 -10.04
CA ARG A 6 1.83 -7.96 -10.05
C ARG A 6 3.34 -7.93 -9.86
N PHE A 7 3.81 -8.52 -8.77
CA PHE A 7 5.23 -8.77 -8.56
C PHE A 7 5.60 -10.16 -9.08
N PRO A 8 6.82 -10.36 -9.62
CA PRO A 8 7.32 -11.70 -9.91
C PRO A 8 7.23 -12.58 -8.66
N LYS A 9 6.86 -13.86 -8.84
CA LYS A 9 6.83 -14.80 -7.72
C LYS A 9 8.27 -15.04 -7.21
N PRO A 10 8.51 -14.99 -5.90
CA PRO A 10 9.82 -15.33 -5.32
C PRO A 10 10.23 -16.77 -5.60
N ASP A 11 11.55 -17.03 -5.59
CA ASP A 11 12.06 -18.40 -5.55
C ASP A 11 11.63 -19.04 -4.22
N THR A 12 11.06 -20.24 -4.30
CA THR A 12 10.48 -20.96 -3.15
C THR A 12 11.46 -21.97 -2.55
N LYS A 13 12.72 -22.00 -3.01
CA LYS A 13 13.77 -22.87 -2.44
C LYS A 13 14.07 -22.58 -0.98
N ASN A 14 13.96 -21.32 -0.56
CA ASN A 14 14.15 -20.92 0.83
C ASN A 14 12.81 -20.64 1.50
N THR A 15 12.75 -20.85 2.81
CA THR A 15 11.55 -20.54 3.59
C THR A 15 11.41 -19.03 3.74
N ILE A 16 10.29 -18.48 3.29
CA ILE A 16 9.96 -17.06 3.46
C ILE A 16 9.63 -16.83 4.94
N GLU A 17 10.32 -15.88 5.58
CA GLU A 17 10.05 -15.43 6.95
C GLU A 17 9.07 -14.27 6.99
N SER A 18 9.19 -13.34 6.03
CA SER A 18 8.29 -12.21 5.92
C SER A 18 8.16 -11.69 4.48
N ILE A 19 7.01 -11.09 4.18
CA ILE A 19 6.78 -10.30 2.96
C ILE A 19 6.34 -8.92 3.41
N SER A 20 7.07 -7.89 3.00
CA SER A 20 6.72 -6.49 3.24
C SER A 20 6.38 -5.76 1.96
N ILE A 21 5.26 -5.04 1.95
CA ILE A 21 4.84 -4.15 0.86
C ILE A 21 4.90 -2.71 1.35
N ILE A 22 5.61 -1.86 0.63
CA ILE A 22 5.81 -0.45 0.99
C ILE A 22 5.38 0.42 -0.18
N ALA A 23 4.52 1.40 0.09
CA ALA A 23 4.12 2.40 -0.90
C ALA A 23 3.86 3.74 -0.22
N GLU A 24 4.16 4.83 -0.93
CA GLU A 24 3.67 6.17 -0.58
C GLU A 24 2.25 6.32 -1.12
N MET A 25 1.29 6.64 -0.23
CA MET A 25 -0.13 6.72 -0.57
C MET A 25 -0.88 7.76 0.25
N CYS A 26 -2.00 8.23 -0.26
CA CYS A 26 -2.98 9.02 0.48
C CYS A 26 -4.41 8.74 -0.03
N SER A 27 -5.42 9.42 0.53
CA SER A 27 -6.78 9.39 -0.02
C SER A 27 -6.90 10.20 -1.32
N GLU A 28 -8.09 10.22 -1.94
CA GLU A 28 -8.37 10.91 -3.20
C GLU A 28 -9.60 11.82 -3.03
N ALA A 29 -9.40 13.14 -3.11
CA ALA A 29 -10.45 14.16 -3.14
C ALA A 29 -10.31 15.06 -4.38
N PRO A 30 -11.36 15.80 -4.80
CA PRO A 30 -11.18 16.88 -5.75
C PRO A 30 -10.17 17.90 -5.20
N ASN A 31 -9.14 18.23 -5.97
CA ASN A 31 -7.99 19.03 -5.55
C ASN A 31 -7.14 18.29 -4.51
N TYR A 32 -7.21 18.72 -3.24
CA TYR A 32 -6.69 18.02 -2.07
C TYR A 32 -7.57 18.40 -0.87
N ARG A 33 -7.55 17.58 0.17
CA ARG A 33 -8.25 17.85 1.41
C ARG A 33 -7.62 17.06 2.56
N GLU A 34 -6.90 17.76 3.41
CA GLU A 34 -6.08 17.21 4.51
C GLU A 34 -6.88 16.36 5.53
N ASP A 35 -8.20 16.52 5.61
CA ASP A 35 -9.11 15.77 6.48
C ASP A 35 -10.09 14.85 5.72
N TRP A 36 -9.77 14.50 4.46
CA TRP A 36 -10.49 13.48 3.70
C TRP A 36 -9.93 12.09 4.03
N LYS A 37 -10.54 11.38 4.98
CA LYS A 37 -10.06 10.06 5.40
C LYS A 37 -10.34 8.99 4.35
N SER A 38 -9.52 7.95 4.34
CA SER A 38 -9.76 6.76 3.53
C SER A 38 -9.24 5.50 4.20
N ASP A 39 -10.07 4.47 4.27
CA ASP A 39 -9.71 3.14 4.76
C ASP A 39 -9.14 2.31 3.61
N ILE A 40 -7.81 2.32 3.47
CA ILE A 40 -7.07 1.68 2.37
C ILE A 40 -6.61 0.30 2.85
N CYS A 41 -7.19 -0.74 2.27
CA CYS A 41 -6.87 -2.13 2.57
C CYS A 41 -5.87 -2.70 1.58
N LEU A 42 -4.95 -3.53 2.09
CA LEU A 42 -4.04 -4.36 1.30
C LEU A 42 -4.58 -5.79 1.20
N TRP A 43 -4.58 -6.34 -0.01
CA TRP A 43 -4.71 -7.77 -0.25
C TRP A 43 -3.48 -8.33 -0.95
N LEU A 44 -2.98 -9.47 -0.47
CA LEU A 44 -1.92 -10.23 -1.11
C LEU A 44 -2.47 -11.57 -1.58
N ASN A 45 -2.39 -11.83 -2.89
CA ASN A 45 -3.04 -12.98 -3.55
C ASN A 45 -4.54 -13.13 -3.20
N GLY A 46 -5.23 -12.00 -3.03
CA GLY A 46 -6.64 -11.96 -2.67
C GLY A 46 -6.95 -12.20 -1.19
N VAL A 47 -5.94 -12.46 -0.35
CA VAL A 47 -6.10 -12.57 1.10
C VAL A 47 -5.95 -11.18 1.73
N GLU A 48 -6.90 -10.81 2.58
CA GLU A 48 -6.88 -9.52 3.30
C GLU A 48 -5.75 -9.50 4.33
N CYS A 49 -4.78 -8.59 4.11
CA CYS A 49 -3.67 -8.39 5.04
C CYS A 49 -4.04 -7.37 6.11
N GLY A 50 -4.77 -6.31 5.75
CA GLY A 50 -5.32 -5.34 6.70
C GLY A 50 -5.49 -3.94 6.15
N THR A 51 -6.19 -3.12 6.92
CA THR A 51 -6.62 -1.77 6.53
C THR A 51 -5.84 -0.69 7.25
N TRP A 52 -5.23 0.22 6.48
CA TRP A 52 -4.67 1.46 6.96
C TRP A 52 -5.69 2.60 6.82
N ARG A 53 -6.00 3.28 7.92
CA ARG A 53 -6.82 4.49 7.90
C ARG A 53 -5.94 5.69 7.55
N CYS A 54 -5.93 6.06 6.28
CA CYS A 54 -5.31 7.28 5.80
C CYS A 54 -6.05 8.51 6.36
N PRO A 55 -5.33 9.52 6.88
CA PRO A 55 -5.97 10.67 7.51
C PRO A 55 -6.48 11.72 6.50
N GLY A 56 -5.94 11.77 5.27
CA GLY A 56 -6.16 12.90 4.36
C GLY A 56 -5.73 12.68 2.91
N ASP A 57 -6.04 13.66 2.06
CA ASP A 57 -5.48 13.86 0.71
C ASP A 57 -4.57 15.08 0.77
N PHE A 58 -3.27 14.89 0.58
CA PHE A 58 -2.27 15.88 0.98
C PHE A 58 -1.80 16.73 -0.20
N GLY A 59 -1.92 18.04 -0.07
CA GLY A 59 -1.57 18.99 -1.15
C GLY A 59 -1.27 20.40 -0.68
N ASP A 60 -1.23 20.63 0.64
CA ASP A 60 -0.91 21.89 1.30
C ASP A 60 0.48 22.45 0.93
N ARG A 61 1.42 21.55 0.63
CA ARG A 61 2.75 21.84 0.10
C ARG A 61 3.07 20.99 -1.10
N ARG A 62 4.06 21.44 -1.87
CA ARG A 62 4.61 20.64 -2.98
C ARG A 62 5.31 19.39 -2.44
N GLY A 63 5.07 18.25 -3.10
CA GLY A 63 5.82 17.02 -2.89
C GLY A 63 7.25 17.21 -3.39
N ARG A 64 8.23 16.63 -2.68
CA ARG A 64 9.66 16.79 -2.96
C ARG A 64 10.05 16.41 -4.39
N LEU A 65 9.39 15.41 -4.96
CA LEU A 65 9.67 14.83 -6.27
C LEU A 65 8.59 15.19 -7.30
N THR A 66 7.54 15.90 -6.89
CA THR A 66 6.36 16.17 -7.72
C THR A 66 6.72 17.04 -8.93
N PRO A 67 6.55 16.54 -10.17
CA PRO A 67 7.01 17.22 -11.39
C PRO A 67 6.39 18.61 -11.58
N ASN A 68 7.14 19.54 -12.16
CA ASN A 68 6.73 20.94 -12.36
C ASN A 68 5.42 21.10 -13.16
N TRP A 69 5.10 20.16 -14.04
CA TRP A 69 3.85 20.19 -14.82
C TRP A 69 2.61 19.86 -13.97
N TRP A 70 2.79 19.23 -12.80
CA TRP A 70 1.71 19.00 -11.84
C TRP A 70 1.49 20.25 -11.00
N LYS A 71 0.26 20.79 -11.10
CA LYS A 71 -0.08 22.09 -10.53
C LYS A 71 -0.28 22.00 -9.02
N THR A 72 0.14 23.05 -8.32
CA THR A 72 -0.21 23.30 -6.92
C THR A 72 -1.73 23.37 -6.78
N GLY A 73 -2.26 22.89 -5.64
CA GLY A 73 -3.68 22.78 -5.40
C GLY A 73 -4.28 21.43 -5.80
N ASN A 74 -3.52 20.53 -6.42
CA ASN A 74 -3.87 19.11 -6.49
C ASN A 74 -3.13 18.33 -5.39
N THR A 75 -3.51 17.08 -5.13
CA THR A 75 -2.71 16.11 -4.38
C THR A 75 -1.23 16.16 -4.77
N GLN A 76 -0.34 16.27 -3.79
CA GLN A 76 1.09 16.47 -4.00
C GLN A 76 1.96 15.35 -3.44
N TYR A 77 1.57 14.73 -2.32
CA TYR A 77 2.38 13.71 -1.63
C TYR A 77 1.50 12.76 -0.81
N GLY A 78 2.12 11.69 -0.32
CA GLY A 78 1.48 10.67 0.51
C GLY A 78 2.26 10.38 1.79
N LEU A 79 1.77 9.40 2.54
CA LEU A 79 2.48 8.83 3.69
C LEU A 79 3.03 7.47 3.29
N LEU A 80 4.31 7.24 3.60
CA LEU A 80 4.94 5.95 3.39
C LEU A 80 4.34 4.94 4.36
N THR A 81 3.67 3.93 3.82
CA THR A 81 2.99 2.92 4.62
C THR A 81 3.54 1.55 4.27
N LYS A 82 3.93 0.79 5.30
CA LYS A 82 4.50 -0.55 5.19
C LYS A 82 3.53 -1.57 5.79
N TRP A 83 3.08 -2.51 4.98
CA TRP A 83 2.47 -3.75 5.46
C TRP A 83 3.54 -4.82 5.54
N THR A 84 3.57 -5.57 6.63
CA THR A 84 4.44 -6.75 6.79
C THR A 84 3.59 -7.95 7.17
N ILE A 85 3.72 -9.03 6.42
CA ILE A 85 3.08 -10.33 6.69
C ILE A 85 4.19 -11.29 7.07
N ASN A 86 4.11 -11.88 8.27
CA ASN A 86 5.05 -12.90 8.73
C ASN A 86 4.28 -14.13 9.27
N ASN A 87 4.97 -15.04 9.96
CA ASN A 87 4.36 -16.26 10.50
C ASN A 87 3.42 -16.03 11.70
N ASN A 88 3.43 -14.83 12.29
CA ASN A 88 2.66 -14.44 13.47
C ASN A 88 1.43 -13.59 13.11
N GLY A 89 1.48 -12.84 12.01
CA GLY A 89 0.36 -12.03 11.56
C GLY A 89 0.74 -10.94 10.55
N CYS A 90 -0.16 -9.98 10.39
CA CYS A 90 -0.01 -8.80 9.56
C CYS A 90 0.18 -7.54 10.41
N TYR A 91 1.09 -6.68 9.96
CA TYR A 91 1.48 -5.45 10.64
C TYR A 91 1.40 -4.28 9.68
N ILE A 92 0.99 -3.12 10.17
CA ILE A 92 1.13 -1.82 9.47
C ILE A 92 2.07 -0.96 10.29
N ASN A 93 3.18 -0.51 9.69
CA ASN A 93 4.20 0.31 10.35
C ASN A 93 4.62 -0.26 11.73
N ASN A 94 4.84 -1.59 11.77
CA ASN A 94 5.23 -2.39 12.95
C ASN A 94 4.14 -2.58 14.02
N ILE A 95 2.91 -2.12 13.79
CA ILE A 95 1.76 -2.38 14.67
C ILE A 95 0.96 -3.54 14.10
N MET A 96 0.73 -4.58 14.90
CA MET A 96 -0.07 -5.74 14.48
C MET A 96 -1.53 -5.32 14.29
N ILE A 97 -2.13 -5.71 13.16
CA ILE A 97 -3.50 -5.32 12.79
C ILE A 97 -4.41 -6.50 12.42
N SER A 98 -3.85 -7.69 12.22
CA SER A 98 -4.59 -8.91 11.87
C SER A 98 -3.74 -10.14 12.17
N ASP A 99 -4.40 -11.26 12.49
CA ASP A 99 -3.79 -12.57 12.67
C ASP A 99 -3.53 -13.31 11.34
N THR A 100 -4.00 -12.76 10.21
CA THR A 100 -3.64 -13.25 8.86
C THR A 100 -2.13 -13.35 8.75
N ASN A 101 -1.60 -14.51 8.39
CA ASN A 101 -0.17 -14.77 8.35
C ASN A 101 0.26 -15.43 7.04
N LEU A 102 1.55 -15.70 6.88
CA LEU A 102 2.10 -16.29 5.64
C LEU A 102 1.48 -17.64 5.26
N ARG A 103 0.92 -18.41 6.21
CA ARG A 103 0.27 -19.69 5.91
C ARG A 103 -1.09 -19.50 5.22
N ASP A 104 -1.73 -18.36 5.45
CA ASP A 104 -3.00 -17.99 4.81
C ASP A 104 -2.78 -17.49 3.39
N ILE A 105 -1.62 -16.88 3.12
CA ILE A 105 -1.23 -16.41 1.80
C ILE A 105 -0.95 -17.60 0.89
N LYS A 106 -1.92 -17.93 0.05
CA LYS A 106 -1.77 -18.99 -0.95
C LYS A 106 -0.73 -18.59 -1.97
N MET A 107 0.40 -19.28 -1.97
CA MET A 107 1.40 -19.21 -3.03
C MET A 107 0.93 -20.03 -4.22
N ASP A 108 -0.12 -19.56 -4.89
CA ASP A 108 -0.78 -20.20 -6.04
C ASP A 108 0.23 -20.70 -7.10
N ASN A 109 -0.22 -21.58 -8.01
CA ASN A 109 0.54 -21.97 -9.21
C ASN A 109 0.78 -20.83 -10.22
N LYS A 110 0.41 -19.59 -9.87
CA LYS A 110 0.69 -18.40 -10.67
C LYS A 110 2.18 -18.06 -10.63
N THR A 111 2.66 -17.40 -11.67
CA THR A 111 4.04 -16.92 -11.78
C THR A 111 4.28 -15.57 -11.10
N TYR A 112 3.27 -15.03 -10.40
CA TYR A 112 3.31 -13.71 -9.78
C TYR A 112 2.59 -13.70 -8.42
N LEU A 113 2.93 -12.69 -7.62
CA LEU A 113 2.18 -12.25 -6.44
C LEU A 113 1.30 -11.06 -6.82
N SER A 114 0.00 -11.18 -6.56
CA SER A 114 -0.97 -10.09 -6.75
C SER A 114 -1.01 -9.22 -5.50
N VAL A 115 -0.70 -7.94 -5.65
CA VAL A 115 -0.77 -6.93 -4.59
C VAL A 115 -1.86 -5.95 -4.97
N ARG A 116 -2.91 -5.88 -4.15
CA ARG A 116 -4.06 -5.01 -4.38
C ARG A 116 -4.23 -4.01 -3.25
N PHE A 117 -4.47 -2.75 -3.61
CA PHE A 117 -4.84 -1.68 -2.70
C PHE A 117 -6.23 -1.15 -3.05
N GLY A 118 -7.05 -0.84 -2.07
CA GLY A 118 -8.39 -0.32 -2.32
C GLY A 118 -9.22 -0.15 -1.05
N ASN A 119 -10.36 0.50 -1.19
CA ASN A 119 -11.38 0.51 -0.13
C ASN A 119 -12.21 -0.78 -0.20
N LYS A 120 -12.51 -1.34 0.98
CA LYS A 120 -13.51 -2.41 1.10
C LYS A 120 -14.90 -1.86 0.81
N GLU A 121 -15.84 -2.73 0.45
CA GLU A 121 -17.24 -2.33 0.24
C GLU A 121 -17.92 -1.86 1.52
N ASP A 122 -17.48 -2.39 2.67
CA ASP A 122 -17.95 -2.10 4.03
C ASP A 122 -17.03 -1.15 4.81
N ALA A 123 -16.09 -0.49 4.12
CA ALA A 123 -15.19 0.48 4.75
C ALA A 123 -15.96 1.68 5.35
N GLU A 124 -15.55 2.14 6.54
CA GLU A 124 -16.15 3.33 7.18
C GLU A 124 -15.86 4.59 6.36
N TYR A 125 -14.62 4.72 5.84
CA TYR A 125 -14.20 5.84 5.00
C TYR A 125 -13.84 5.36 3.59
N ILE A 126 -14.76 5.54 2.63
CA ILE A 126 -14.54 5.20 1.21
C ILE A 126 -13.95 6.41 0.46
N GLY A 127 -12.78 6.85 0.90
CA GLY A 127 -12.14 8.09 0.43
C GLY A 127 -11.29 7.94 -0.82
N GLY A 128 -11.31 6.79 -1.50
CA GLY A 128 -10.43 6.53 -2.65
C GLY A 128 -8.96 6.42 -2.26
N LEU A 129 -8.07 6.39 -3.25
CA LEU A 129 -6.63 6.45 -2.98
C LEU A 129 -5.84 7.04 -4.15
N ASN A 130 -4.74 7.70 -3.79
CA ASN A 130 -3.64 8.04 -4.68
C ASN A 130 -2.40 7.21 -4.30
N ILE A 131 -1.63 6.77 -5.31
CA ILE A 131 -0.35 6.06 -5.13
C ILE A 131 0.73 6.86 -5.85
N PHE A 132 1.86 7.06 -5.19
CA PHE A 132 2.98 7.83 -5.70
C PHE A 132 4.12 6.87 -6.08
N GLY A 133 4.66 7.06 -7.29
CA GLY A 133 5.83 6.33 -7.78
C GLY A 133 7.10 7.15 -7.61
N ARG A 134 8.25 6.59 -8.01
CA ARG A 134 9.59 7.15 -7.70
C ARG A 134 9.85 8.61 -8.10
N ALA A 135 9.04 9.15 -9.01
CA ALA A 135 9.16 10.50 -9.56
C ALA A 135 7.98 11.40 -9.18
N PHE A 136 7.33 11.11 -8.05
CA PHE A 136 6.21 11.87 -7.51
C PHE A 136 6.21 11.78 -5.97
N GLY A 137 5.52 12.69 -5.31
CA GLY A 137 5.40 12.65 -3.86
C GLY A 137 6.70 13.01 -3.15
N ASP A 138 6.98 12.35 -2.04
CA ASP A 138 8.13 12.62 -1.19
C ASP A 138 9.18 11.51 -1.18
N TYR A 139 8.84 10.29 -1.61
CA TYR A 139 9.72 9.13 -1.53
C TYR A 139 10.15 8.66 -2.93
N GLU A 140 11.46 8.53 -3.13
CA GLU A 140 12.06 8.16 -4.42
C GLU A 140 11.99 6.64 -4.65
N GLN A 141 10.78 6.08 -4.54
CA GLN A 141 10.52 4.65 -4.75
C GLN A 141 9.17 4.41 -5.41
N ASP A 142 9.08 3.32 -6.17
CA ASP A 142 7.80 2.76 -6.61
C ASP A 142 7.16 1.96 -5.46
N ILE A 143 6.22 1.07 -5.77
CA ILE A 143 5.75 0.06 -4.82
C ILE A 143 6.89 -0.95 -4.61
N VAL A 144 7.36 -1.08 -3.37
CA VAL A 144 8.47 -1.96 -3.02
C VAL A 144 7.93 -3.22 -2.35
N MET A 145 8.39 -4.37 -2.81
CA MET A 145 8.21 -5.65 -2.13
C MET A 145 9.56 -6.12 -1.59
N ILE A 146 9.61 -6.40 -0.29
CA ILE A 146 10.78 -6.98 0.39
C ILE A 146 10.38 -8.37 0.86
N ILE A 147 11.22 -9.37 0.58
CA ILE A 147 11.00 -10.75 1.01
C ILE A 147 12.21 -11.15 1.83
N GLU A 148 11.96 -11.50 3.07
CA GLU A 148 12.98 -12.00 4.00
C GLU A 148 12.90 -13.53 4.00
N TYR A 149 14.05 -14.18 3.91
CA TYR A 149 14.19 -15.62 3.93
C TYR A 149 14.98 -16.05 5.16
N LYS A 150 14.72 -17.27 5.61
CA LYS A 150 15.47 -17.94 6.67
C LYS A 150 16.84 -18.41 6.19
#